data_AF-A0A099J2M7-F1
#
_entry.id   AF-A0A099J2M7-F1
#
_cell.length_a   1.000
_cell.length_b   1.000
_cell.length_c   1.000
_cell.angle_alpha   90.00
_cell.angle_beta   90.00
_cell.angle_gamma   90.00
#
_symmetry.space_group_name_H-M   'P 1'
#
loop_
_entity.id
_entity.type
_entity.pdbx_description
1 polymer ?
#
loop_
_entity_poly.entity_id
_entity_poly.type
_entity_poly.pdbx_seq_one_letter_code
_entity_poly.pdbx_strand_id
1 'polypeptide(L)'
;CAGRVDVPLLANMTEFGKGELYTVDQLANVGMNMVIFPVSLLRLAMGSADRGLDSILEHGTLEPMLGEMQHRSDLYELLDYSEYSHFDSGIFDFTLNPHITSKV
;
A
#
# COMPACT_ATOMS: atom_id res chain seq x y z
N CYS A 1 12.16 -25.40 27.20
CA CYS A 1 11.18 -26.04 26.30
C CYS A 1 9.89 -25.24 26.37
N ALA A 2 9.74 -24.20 25.53
CA ALA A 2 8.47 -23.51 25.40
C ALA A 2 7.49 -24.50 24.74
N GLY A 3 6.41 -24.82 25.45
CA GLY A 3 5.44 -25.82 25.02
C GLY A 3 4.87 -25.46 23.65
N ARG A 4 4.73 -26.48 22.78
CA ARG A 4 4.02 -26.38 21.51
C ARG A 4 2.59 -25.96 21.82
N VAL A 5 2.32 -24.67 21.68
CA VAL A 5 0.96 -24.14 21.65
C VAL A 5 0.39 -24.51 20.29
N ASP A 6 -0.75 -25.19 20.27
CA ASP A 6 -1.40 -25.67 19.04
C ASP A 6 -2.24 -24.55 18.39
N VAL A 7 -1.59 -23.43 18.10
CA VAL A 7 -2.19 -22.26 17.44
C VAL A 7 -1.17 -21.65 16.47
N PRO A 8 -1.62 -20.96 15.41
CA PRO A 8 -0.72 -20.25 14.51
C PRO A 8 0.10 -19.19 15.26
N LEU A 9 1.41 -19.17 15.01
CA LEU A 9 2.34 -18.21 15.59
C LEU A 9 2.63 -17.09 14.59
N LEU A 10 2.66 -15.86 15.12
CA LEU A 10 2.96 -14.64 14.36
C LEU A 10 4.24 -14.02 14.90
N ALA A 11 5.17 -13.74 13.99
CA ALA A 11 6.37 -12.98 14.28
C ALA A 11 6.15 -11.49 13.96
N ASN A 12 6.50 -10.63 14.92
CA ASN A 12 6.50 -9.19 14.73
C ASN A 12 7.89 -8.72 14.33
N MET A 13 8.15 -8.54 13.03
CA MET A 13 9.41 -8.01 12.54
C MET A 13 9.34 -6.47 12.48
N THR A 14 9.86 -5.83 13.53
CA THR A 14 9.96 -4.38 13.61
C THR A 14 11.42 -3.95 13.58
N GLU A 15 11.71 -2.88 12.85
CA GLU A 15 13.04 -2.28 12.80
C GLU A 15 13.37 -1.60 14.13
N PHE A 16 14.67 -1.47 14.41
CA PHE A 16 15.20 -0.77 15.57
C PHE A 16 14.72 -1.30 16.93
N GLY A 17 14.27 -2.57 16.95
CA GLY A 17 13.97 -3.31 18.17
C GLY A 17 15.24 -3.90 18.81
N LYS A 18 15.04 -4.82 19.77
CA LYS A 18 16.13 -5.52 20.47
C LYS A 18 16.68 -6.74 19.73
N GLY A 19 15.98 -7.23 18.70
CA GLY A 19 16.30 -8.47 18.01
C GLY A 19 16.90 -8.25 16.62
N GLU A 20 17.48 -9.31 16.07
CA GLU A 20 17.91 -9.35 14.68
C GLU A 20 16.72 -9.37 13.72
N LEU A 21 16.91 -8.82 12.52
CA LEU A 21 15.93 -8.90 11.44
C LEU A 21 16.11 -10.23 10.70
N TYR A 22 15.22 -11.18 11.00
CA TYR A 22 15.19 -12.47 10.34
C TYR A 22 14.44 -12.40 9.01
N THR A 23 14.87 -13.21 8.05
CA THR A 23 14.13 -13.43 6.81
C THR A 23 12.85 -14.23 7.08
N VAL A 24 11.89 -14.15 6.16
CA VAL A 24 10.67 -14.96 6.21
C VAL A 24 11.02 -16.46 6.28
N ASP A 25 12.02 -16.91 5.52
CA ASP A 25 12.46 -18.31 5.53
C ASP A 25 13.05 -18.74 6.88
N GLN A 26 13.86 -17.87 7.51
CA GLN A 26 14.40 -18.15 8.85
C GLN A 26 13.27 -18.28 9.88
N LEU A 27 12.26 -17.41 9.81
CA LEU A 27 11.10 -17.44 10.70
C LEU A 27 10.22 -18.68 10.45
N ALA A 28 10.03 -19.06 9.19
CA ALA A 28 9.31 -20.27 8.82
C ALA A 28 10.02 -21.53 9.35
N ASN A 29 11.35 -21.59 9.23
CA ASN A 29 12.17 -22.71 9.70
C ASN A 29 12.11 -22.91 11.23
N VAL A 30 11.78 -21.87 12.00
CA VAL A 30 11.59 -21.96 13.46
C VAL A 30 10.11 -22.11 13.87
N GLY A 31 9.21 -22.32 12.90
CA GLY A 31 7.80 -22.63 13.14
C GLY A 31 6.86 -21.43 13.21
N MET A 32 7.26 -20.25 12.70
CA MET A 32 6.34 -19.11 12.55
C MET A 32 5.44 -19.32 11.33
N ASN A 33 4.15 -19.03 11.50
CA ASN A 33 3.16 -19.17 10.42
C ASN A 33 2.93 -17.85 9.67
N MET A 34 3.12 -16.73 10.35
CA MET A 34 2.92 -15.39 9.81
C MET A 34 4.02 -14.45 10.27
N VAL A 35 4.29 -13.44 9.45
CA VAL A 35 5.22 -12.36 9.78
C VAL A 35 4.53 -11.05 9.43
N ILE A 36 4.59 -10.07 10.33
CA ILE A 36 4.14 -8.71 10.06
C ILE A 36 5.31 -7.74 10.13
N PHE A 37 5.20 -6.67 9.35
CA PHE A 37 6.14 -5.55 9.25
C PHE A 37 5.37 -4.26 9.60
N PRO A 38 5.11 -3.99 10.90
CA PRO A 38 3.96 -3.17 11.29
C PRO A 38 4.00 -1.73 10.80
N VAL A 39 5.18 -1.10 10.83
CA VAL A 39 5.35 0.33 10.54
C VAL A 39 6.44 0.59 9.51
N SER A 40 6.95 -0.45 8.86
CA SER A 40 8.10 -0.38 7.95
C SER A 40 7.83 0.56 6.77
N LEU A 41 6.70 0.38 6.09
CA LEU A 41 6.33 1.22 4.94
C LEU A 41 6.04 2.67 5.37
N LEU A 42 5.46 2.88 6.55
CA LEU A 42 5.27 4.23 7.09
C LEU A 42 6.61 4.92 7.36
N ARG A 43 7.59 4.22 7.95
CA ARG A 43 8.93 4.76 8.19
C ARG A 43 9.63 5.13 6.88
N LEU A 44 9.54 4.28 5.87
CA LEU A 44 10.10 4.56 4.54
C LEU A 44 9.42 5.77 3.88
N ALA A 45 8.09 5.81 3.89
CA ALA A 45 7.32 6.91 3.31
C ALA A 45 7.63 8.25 4.00
N MET A 46 7.63 8.28 5.33
CA MET A 46 7.93 9.50 6.07
C MET A 46 9.39 9.93 5.93
N GLY A 47 10.34 8.99 5.86
CA GLY A 47 11.73 9.33 5.55
C GLY A 47 11.91 9.93 4.16
N SER A 48 11.16 9.47 3.15
CA SER A 48 11.16 10.07 1.81
C SER A 48 10.52 11.47 1.80
N ALA A 49 9.40 11.64 2.51
CA ALA A 49 8.75 12.93 2.67
C ALA A 49 9.67 13.96 3.34
N ASP A 50 10.40 13.56 4.39
CA ASP A 50 11.36 14.41 5.11
C ASP A 50 12.48 14.92 4.17
N ARG A 51 13.09 14.03 3.39
CA ARG A 51 14.07 14.43 2.35
C ARG A 51 13.48 15.36 1.29
N GLY A 52 12.22 15.14 0.91
CA GLY A 52 11.50 16.03 0.01
C GLY A 52 11.34 17.44 0.60
N LEU A 53 11.06 17.56 1.90
CA LEU A 53 11.00 18.84 2.59
C LEU A 53 12.36 19.53 2.63
N ASP A 54 13.44 18.79 2.91
CA ASP A 54 14.80 19.31 2.86
C ASP A 54 15.15 19.86 1.46
N SER A 55 14.81 19.13 0.39
CA SER A 55 15.00 19.59 -1.00
C SER A 55 14.24 20.89 -1.30
N ILE A 56 13.02 21.04 -0.78
CA ILE A 56 12.24 22.27 -0.96
C ILE A 56 12.91 23.44 -0.23
N LEU A 57 13.40 23.22 0.99
CA LEU A 57 14.08 24.26 1.78
C LEU A 57 15.41 24.68 1.13
N GLU A 58 16.17 23.73 0.59
CA GLU A 58 17.49 23.99 -0.01
C GLU A 58 17.39 24.57 -1.43
N HIS A 59 16.51 24.03 -2.26
CA HIS A 59 16.47 24.34 -3.70
C HIS A 59 15.24 25.14 -4.14
N GLY A 60 14.21 25.26 -3.29
CA GLY A 60 12.93 25.86 -3.67
C GLY A 60 12.13 25.02 -4.68
N THR A 61 12.54 23.77 -4.92
CA THR A 61 11.92 22.86 -5.90
C THR A 61 12.14 21.40 -5.51
N LEU A 62 11.35 20.50 -6.12
CA LEU A 62 11.48 19.05 -6.01
C LEU A 62 12.12 18.41 -7.25
N GLU A 63 12.62 19.20 -8.21
CA GLU A 63 13.28 18.69 -9.42
C GLU A 63 14.35 17.60 -9.15
N PRO A 64 15.23 17.74 -8.12
CA PRO A 64 16.22 16.70 -7.81
C PRO A 64 15.62 15.38 -7.34
N MET A 65 14.38 15.41 -6.82
CA MET A 65 13.69 14.26 -6.22
C MET A 65 12.83 13.49 -7.21
N LEU A 66 12.67 13.96 -8.45
CA LEU A 66 11.77 13.35 -9.44
C LEU A 66 12.09 11.86 -9.70
N GLY A 67 13.35 11.46 -9.63
CA GLY A 67 13.77 10.06 -9.83
C GLY A 67 13.36 9.10 -8.71
N GLU A 68 12.96 9.61 -7.54
CA GLU A 68 12.51 8.81 -6.39
C GLU A 68 10.97 8.79 -6.25
N MET A 69 10.26 9.56 -7.07
CA MET A 69 8.81 9.69 -6.97
C MET A 69 8.09 8.64 -7.82
N GLN A 70 6.94 8.17 -7.31
CA GLN A 70 6.00 7.39 -8.10
C GLN A 70 5.50 8.23 -9.29
N HIS A 71 5.56 7.68 -10.51
CA HIS A 71 4.99 8.36 -11.66
C HIS A 71 3.47 8.40 -11.60
N ARG A 72 2.89 9.44 -12.20
CA ARG A 72 1.43 9.62 -12.29
C ARG A 72 0.74 8.43 -12.97
N SER A 73 1.36 7.86 -14.01
CA SER A 73 0.85 6.67 -14.71
C SER A 73 0.71 5.50 -13.73
N ASP A 74 1.75 5.24 -12.96
CA ASP A 74 1.82 4.11 -12.04
C ASP A 74 0.81 4.26 -10.90
N LEU A 75 0.61 5.50 -10.43
CA LEU A 75 -0.43 5.82 -9.46
C LEU A 75 -1.84 5.58 -10.04
N TYR A 76 -2.07 5.94 -11.31
CA TYR A 76 -3.37 5.76 -11.95
C TYR A 76 -3.70 4.30 -12.21
N GLU A 77 -2.71 3.52 -12.63
CA GLU A 77 -2.84 2.07 -12.76
C GLU A 77 -3.13 1.43 -11.39
N LEU A 78 -2.41 1.81 -10.34
CA LEU A 78 -2.63 1.31 -8.98
C LEU A 78 -4.04 1.59 -8.45
N LEU A 79 -4.60 2.76 -8.76
CA LEU A 79 -5.93 3.19 -8.33
C LEU A 79 -7.05 2.72 -9.28
N ASP A 80 -6.71 1.99 -10.33
CA ASP A 80 -7.64 1.56 -11.38
C ASP A 80 -8.47 2.72 -11.97
N TYR A 81 -7.80 3.85 -12.18
CA TYR A 81 -8.45 5.13 -12.47
C TYR A 81 -9.29 5.11 -13.75
N SER A 82 -8.87 4.33 -14.75
CA SER A 82 -9.60 4.16 -16.01
C SER A 82 -10.95 3.47 -15.81
N GLU A 83 -11.03 2.49 -14.92
CA GLU A 83 -12.27 1.74 -14.70
C GLU A 83 -13.32 2.60 -14.00
N TYR A 84 -12.90 3.48 -13.09
CA TYR A 84 -13.80 4.50 -12.53
C TYR A 84 -14.34 5.46 -13.59
N SER A 85 -13.50 5.86 -14.56
CA SER A 85 -13.93 6.72 -15.66
C SER A 85 -14.91 6.01 -16.62
N HIS A 86 -14.67 4.71 -16.88
CA HIS A 86 -15.58 3.88 -17.67
C HIS A 86 -16.93 3.67 -16.96
N PHE A 87 -16.90 3.39 -15.66
CA PHE A 87 -18.11 3.28 -14.84
C PHE A 87 -18.95 4.56 -14.88
N ASP A 88 -18.32 5.72 -14.70
CA ASP A 88 -19.01 7.02 -14.68
C ASP A 88 -19.73 7.30 -16.01
N SER A 89 -19.08 6.98 -17.13
CA SER A 89 -19.67 7.10 -18.47
C SER A 89 -20.95 6.26 -18.61
N GLY A 90 -20.99 5.07 -18.02
CA GLY A 90 -22.17 4.20 -18.03
C GLY A 90 -23.33 4.67 -17.15
N ILE A 91 -23.06 5.52 -16.15
CA ILE A 91 -24.08 6.12 -15.28
C ILE A 91 -24.60 7.44 -15.86
N PHE A 92 -23.72 8.30 -16.35
CA PHE A 92 -24.10 9.59 -16.92
C PHE A 92 -25.00 9.44 -18.15
N ASP A 93 -24.68 8.50 -19.04
CA ASP A 93 -25.47 8.21 -20.24
C ASP A 93 -26.61 7.22 -20.00
N PHE A 94 -26.97 6.95 -18.74
CA PHE A 94 -28.02 6.01 -18.42
C PHE A 94 -29.40 6.53 -18.87
N THR A 95 -30.06 5.76 -19.72
CA THR A 95 -31.44 5.99 -20.14
C THR A 95 -32.34 4.88 -19.60
N LEU A 96 -33.39 5.26 -18.85
CA LEU A 96 -34.45 4.33 -18.47
C LEU A 96 -35.24 3.95 -19.71
N ASN A 97 -35.24 2.67 -20.07
CA ASN A 97 -36.07 2.16 -21.15
C ASN A 97 -37.57 2.41 -20.82
N PRO A 98 -38.33 3.19 -21.62
CA PRO A 98 -39.72 3.56 -21.30
C PRO A 98 -40.70 2.38 -21.27
N HIS A 99 -40.30 1.18 -21.72
CA HIS A 99 -41.19 0.06 -21.95
C HIS A 99 -41.52 -0.81 -20.72
N ILE A 100 -41.10 -0.43 -19.50
CA ILE A 100 -41.37 -1.21 -18.27
C ILE A 100 -42.57 -0.66 -17.46
N THR A 101 -43.06 0.55 -17.72
CA THR A 101 -44.22 1.13 -16.99
C THR A 101 -45.52 1.12 -17.78
N SER A 102 -45.97 -0.06 -18.23
CA SER A 102 -47.35 -0.26 -18.67
C SER A 102 -47.86 -1.60 -18.16
N LYS A 103 -48.22 -1.64 -16.87
CA LYS A 103 -49.28 -2.48 -16.27
C LYS A 103 -49.26 -2.31 -14.75
N VAL A 104 -49.84 -1.22 -14.26
CA VAL A 104 -50.72 -1.20 -13.08
C VAL A 104 -51.82 -0.19 -13.37
#